data_AF-A0A7I7RQL5-F1
#
_entry.id   AF-A0A7I7RQL5-F1
#
_cell.length_a   1.000
_cell.length_b   1.000
_cell.length_c   1.000
_cell.angle_alpha   90.00
_cell.angle_beta   90.00
_cell.angle_gamma   90.00
#
_symmetry.space_group_name_H-M   'P 1'
#
loop_
_entity.id
_entity.type
_entity.pdbx_description
1 polymer ?
#
loop_
_entity_poly.entity_id
_entity_poly.type
_entity_poly.pdbx_seq_one_letter_code
_entity_poly.pdbx_strand_id
1 'polypeptide(L)'
;MVLDQILIPYDQPMSVVRMLAEAGKPFPHPQAVHVAAQMLVRPLIAAWEANPPEEGSDLWKWIFPARAAATNMDPRSTNTNQFVTYIELARKARELLATGGGEPLSLDSLLNDLTLDVKLAVLVARLGHNGILQLIDRRISAAARAATRQEAEPGPHLDLLTLEATEAPSYRTMSYSDIRAMADPGVATIEEYLHGDPKAEQAPILKYFAAQWVTHITTLWDEHYRPALAELHRCEKNDIGSELFADLNKMRQDYVHNQGIASSRQSKNKRLNWFEEGDQMIPTSEDYEKLFAEVRAELEFLRKAPTPKTTPNRTAIKGTVPVDLRSMFKTTAAAAGLGANAALEEAVQLWISSKQAD
;
A
#
# COMPACT_ATOMS: atom_id res chain seq x y z
N MET A 1 -0.66 11.40 -1.22
CA MET A 1 -0.36 11.63 0.23
C MET A 1 1.14 11.42 0.56
N VAL A 2 2.04 12.00 -0.25
CA VAL A 2 3.52 11.93 -0.06
C VAL A 2 4.01 12.92 1.01
N LEU A 3 3.22 13.95 1.29
CA LEU A 3 3.63 15.13 2.05
C LEU A 3 3.60 14.97 3.56
N ASP A 4 2.63 14.21 4.07
CA ASP A 4 2.60 13.84 5.49
C ASP A 4 3.86 13.06 5.87
N GLN A 5 4.44 12.29 4.92
CA GLN A 5 5.67 11.52 5.12
C GLN A 5 6.94 12.37 5.18
N ILE A 6 6.95 13.55 4.55
CA ILE A 6 8.11 14.48 4.53
C ILE A 6 8.33 15.12 5.92
N LEU A 7 7.27 15.22 6.73
CA LEU A 7 7.25 16.01 7.97
C LEU A 7 7.11 15.19 9.26
N ILE A 8 7.04 13.85 9.18
CA ILE A 8 7.03 12.93 10.35
C ILE A 8 8.24 13.12 11.30
N PRO A 9 9.47 13.46 10.86
CA PRO A 9 10.62 13.56 11.76
C PRO A 9 10.56 14.70 12.79
N TYR A 10 9.59 15.63 12.71
CA TYR A 10 9.66 16.91 13.44
C TYR A 10 8.82 16.99 14.72
N ASP A 11 8.15 15.91 15.13
CA ASP A 11 7.32 15.86 16.33
C ASP A 11 8.01 15.27 17.57
N GLN A 12 9.34 15.07 17.52
CA GLN A 12 10.10 14.63 18.70
C GLN A 12 10.08 15.74 19.78
N PRO A 13 9.47 15.50 20.96
CA PRO A 13 9.47 16.46 22.04
C PRO A 13 10.91 16.63 22.54
N MET A 14 11.42 17.86 22.45
CA MET A 14 12.76 18.29 22.87
C MET A 14 13.92 17.70 22.03
N SER A 15 14.06 18.12 20.77
CA SER A 15 15.35 17.96 20.09
C SER A 15 16.43 18.72 20.89
N VAL A 16 17.57 18.07 21.14
CA VAL A 16 18.74 18.67 21.82
C VAL A 16 19.11 20.02 21.20
N VAL A 17 18.85 20.18 19.90
CA VAL A 17 19.07 21.42 19.15
C VAL A 17 18.19 22.57 19.64
N ARG A 18 16.91 22.30 19.93
CA ARG A 18 15.99 23.30 20.48
C ARG A 18 16.37 23.70 21.90
N MET A 19 16.77 22.73 22.74
CA MET A 19 17.28 23.02 24.09
C MET A 19 18.54 23.90 24.05
N LEU A 20 19.48 23.60 23.15
CA LEU A 20 20.68 24.41 22.98
C LEU A 20 20.33 25.82 22.49
N ALA A 21 19.43 25.96 21.52
CA ALA A 21 18.98 27.24 21.01
C ALA A 21 18.27 28.10 22.07
N GLU A 22 17.31 27.53 22.81
CA GLU A 22 16.57 28.21 23.89
C GLU A 22 17.50 28.62 25.04
N ALA A 23 18.54 27.83 25.31
CA ALA A 23 19.59 28.17 26.27
C ALA A 23 20.64 29.16 25.73
N GLY A 24 20.52 29.62 24.47
CA GLY A 24 21.52 30.47 23.81
C GLY A 24 22.89 29.82 23.65
N LYS A 25 22.97 28.49 23.67
CA LYS A 25 24.20 27.71 23.60
C LYS A 25 24.47 27.24 22.16
N PRO A 26 25.70 27.38 21.65
CA PRO A 26 26.09 26.78 20.39
C PRO A 26 26.26 25.26 20.54
N PHE A 27 26.41 24.56 19.42
CA PHE A 27 26.89 23.18 19.43
C PHE A 27 28.32 23.11 19.99
N PRO A 28 28.67 22.02 20.69
CA PRO A 28 29.98 21.88 21.32
C PRO A 28 31.13 21.78 20.29
N HIS A 29 30.86 21.24 19.10
CA HIS A 29 31.83 21.13 18.01
C HIS A 29 31.13 20.92 16.64
N PRO A 30 31.78 21.20 15.51
CA PRO A 30 31.21 21.04 14.17
C PRO A 30 30.70 19.63 13.85
N GLN A 31 31.30 18.58 14.42
CA GLN A 31 30.79 17.22 14.22
C GLN A 31 29.37 17.02 14.79
N ALA A 32 29.01 17.72 15.88
CA ALA A 32 27.66 17.67 16.44
C ALA A 32 26.64 18.35 15.51
N VAL A 33 27.06 19.42 14.81
CA VAL A 33 26.28 20.09 13.76
C VAL A 33 26.02 19.11 12.61
N HIS A 34 27.04 18.37 12.18
CA HIS A 34 26.88 17.37 11.12
C HIS A 34 25.87 16.28 11.50
N VAL A 35 25.97 15.73 12.72
CA VAL A 35 25.02 14.71 13.21
C VAL A 35 23.60 15.28 13.27
N ALA A 36 23.43 16.51 13.80
CA ALA A 36 22.14 17.17 13.84
C ALA A 36 21.55 17.41 12.44
N ALA A 37 22.38 17.82 11.46
CA ALA A 37 21.95 18.00 10.07
C ALA A 37 21.53 16.67 9.43
N GLN A 38 22.27 15.57 9.66
CA GLN A 38 21.88 14.25 9.18
C GLN A 38 20.54 13.79 9.73
N MET A 39 20.27 14.04 11.02
CA MET A 39 19.03 13.61 11.65
C MET A 39 17.83 14.49 11.31
N LEU A 40 18.01 15.82 11.33
CA LEU A 40 16.90 16.78 11.24
C LEU A 40 16.68 17.33 9.83
N VAL A 41 17.72 17.43 9.01
CA VAL A 41 17.67 18.20 7.76
C VAL A 41 17.65 17.26 6.56
N ARG A 42 18.47 16.20 6.63
CA ARG A 42 18.61 15.24 5.52
C ARG A 42 17.29 14.57 5.11
N PRO A 43 16.34 14.23 6.00
CA PRO A 43 15.06 13.66 5.58
C PRO A 43 14.28 14.55 4.62
N LEU A 44 14.20 15.87 4.88
CA LEU A 44 13.53 16.80 3.96
C LEU A 44 14.25 16.89 2.62
N ILE A 45 15.59 17.01 2.64
CA ILE A 45 16.38 17.08 1.41
C ILE A 45 16.20 15.81 0.57
N ALA A 46 16.30 14.64 1.19
CA ALA A 46 16.16 13.37 0.51
C ALA A 46 14.75 13.19 -0.08
N ALA A 47 13.70 13.59 0.67
CA ALA A 47 12.33 13.55 0.17
C ALA A 47 12.12 14.49 -1.03
N TRP A 48 12.68 15.71 -0.95
CA TRP A 48 12.63 16.69 -2.04
C TRP A 48 13.41 16.22 -3.27
N GLU A 49 14.57 15.59 -3.09
CA GLU A 49 15.38 15.01 -4.18
C GLU A 49 14.65 13.83 -4.84
N ALA A 50 13.92 13.03 -4.07
CA ALA A 50 13.19 11.88 -4.57
C ALA A 50 11.89 12.26 -5.29
N ASN A 51 11.16 13.26 -4.80
CA ASN A 51 9.90 13.71 -5.39
C ASN A 51 9.67 15.21 -5.13
N PRO A 52 10.29 16.10 -5.93
CA PRO A 52 10.12 17.53 -5.76
C PRO A 52 8.68 17.95 -6.14
N PRO A 53 8.05 18.86 -5.39
CA PRO A 53 6.80 19.49 -5.83
C PRO A 53 6.97 20.17 -7.19
N GLU A 54 5.89 20.32 -7.96
CA GLU A 54 5.93 21.05 -9.23
C GLU A 54 6.34 22.50 -8.99
N GLU A 55 7.28 23.02 -9.78
CA GLU A 55 7.76 24.39 -9.60
C GLU A 55 6.61 25.40 -9.81
N GLY A 56 6.40 26.27 -8.81
CA GLY A 56 5.33 27.26 -8.83
C GLY A 56 4.00 26.80 -8.24
N SER A 57 3.85 25.51 -7.92
CA SER A 57 2.71 25.00 -7.14
C SER A 57 2.63 25.66 -5.76
N ASP A 58 1.46 25.63 -5.13
CA ASP A 58 1.32 26.10 -3.74
C ASP A 58 2.15 25.25 -2.80
N LEU A 59 2.26 23.95 -3.09
CA LEU A 59 3.09 23.03 -2.37
C LEU A 59 4.58 23.40 -2.40
N TRP A 60 5.08 23.73 -3.60
CA TRP A 60 6.44 24.24 -3.77
C TRP A 60 6.64 25.50 -2.93
N LYS A 61 5.72 26.46 -3.00
CA LYS A 61 5.82 27.71 -2.21
C LYS A 61 5.85 27.45 -0.71
N TRP A 62 5.09 26.47 -0.22
CA TRP A 62 5.03 26.17 1.21
C TRP A 62 6.33 25.53 1.73
N ILE A 63 6.90 24.58 0.98
CA ILE A 63 8.03 23.76 1.47
C ILE A 63 9.39 24.33 1.04
N PHE A 64 9.48 25.01 -0.10
CA PHE A 64 10.73 25.55 -0.64
C PHE A 64 11.54 26.37 0.35
N PRO A 65 10.95 27.26 1.19
CA PRO A 65 11.71 28.01 2.18
C PRO A 65 12.47 27.11 3.17
N ALA A 66 11.83 26.05 3.65
CA ALA A 66 12.47 25.08 4.55
C ALA A 66 13.60 24.33 3.84
N ARG A 67 13.39 23.92 2.58
CA ARG A 67 14.43 23.28 1.76
C ARG A 67 15.61 24.20 1.47
N ALA A 68 15.35 25.48 1.19
CA ALA A 68 16.40 26.47 0.97
C ALA A 68 17.24 26.67 2.24
N ALA A 69 16.60 26.79 3.41
CA ALA A 69 17.29 26.88 4.69
C ALA A 69 18.11 25.61 4.98
N ALA A 70 17.56 24.43 4.71
CA ALA A 70 18.24 23.15 4.83
C ALA A 70 19.52 23.06 3.98
N THR A 71 19.44 23.49 2.72
CA THR A 71 20.55 23.37 1.76
C THR A 71 21.67 24.40 2.04
N ASN A 72 21.31 25.55 2.61
CA ASN A 72 22.25 26.63 2.92
C ASN A 72 22.87 26.53 4.32
N MET A 73 22.64 25.44 5.07
CA MET A 73 23.28 25.26 6.36
C MET A 73 24.80 25.14 6.22
N ASP A 74 25.54 25.86 7.06
CA ASP A 74 26.99 25.75 7.16
C ASP A 74 27.35 24.66 8.18
N PRO A 75 27.86 23.48 7.74
CA PRO A 75 28.21 22.39 8.64
C PRO A 75 29.41 22.70 9.55
N ARG A 76 30.12 23.81 9.32
CA ARG A 76 31.26 24.26 10.13
C ARG A 76 30.84 25.23 11.22
N SER A 77 29.66 25.83 11.11
CA SER A 77 29.15 26.78 12.09
C SER A 77 28.49 26.05 13.25
N THR A 78 28.95 26.29 14.48
CA THR A 78 28.30 25.77 15.69
C THR A 78 27.03 26.53 16.07
N ASN A 79 26.60 27.50 15.25
CA ASN A 79 25.43 28.31 15.50
C ASN A 79 24.13 27.50 15.36
N THR A 80 23.40 27.36 16.46
CA THR A 80 22.12 26.63 16.53
C THR A 80 20.97 27.34 15.80
N ASN A 81 21.07 28.65 15.55
CA ASN A 81 20.02 29.43 14.88
C ASN A 81 19.71 28.97 13.44
N GLN A 82 20.66 28.32 12.77
CA GLN A 82 20.42 27.76 11.44
C GLN A 82 19.35 26.66 11.49
N PHE A 83 19.40 25.81 12.52
CA PHE A 83 18.39 24.77 12.75
C PHE A 83 17.08 25.33 13.26
N VAL A 84 17.10 26.36 14.12
CA VAL A 84 15.87 27.03 14.57
C VAL A 84 15.11 27.60 13.38
N THR A 85 15.81 28.35 12.52
CA THR A 85 15.24 28.91 11.28
C THR A 85 14.62 27.81 10.43
N TYR A 86 15.35 26.72 10.22
CA TYR A 86 14.87 25.57 9.46
C TYR A 86 13.60 24.93 10.08
N ILE A 87 13.61 24.66 11.39
CA ILE A 87 12.49 24.04 12.11
C ILE A 87 11.24 24.92 12.04
N GLU A 88 11.38 26.23 12.21
CA GLU A 88 10.26 27.17 12.10
C GLU A 88 9.66 27.21 10.68
N LEU A 89 10.51 27.18 9.65
CA LEU A 89 10.05 27.11 8.27
C LEU A 89 9.35 25.78 7.96
N ALA A 90 9.89 24.66 8.44
CA ALA A 90 9.27 23.35 8.30
C ALA A 90 7.92 23.26 9.04
N ARG A 91 7.82 23.85 10.24
CA ARG A 91 6.58 23.95 11.00
C ARG A 91 5.53 24.78 10.27
N LYS A 92 5.93 25.94 9.73
CA LYS A 92 5.03 26.78 8.93
C LYS A 92 4.54 26.04 7.68
N ALA A 93 5.42 25.32 6.99
CA ALA A 93 5.03 24.49 5.85
C ALA A 93 3.99 23.44 6.25
N ARG A 94 4.16 22.79 7.41
CA ARG A 94 3.18 21.83 7.97
C ARG A 94 1.82 22.47 8.26
N GLU A 95 1.80 23.65 8.87
CA GLU A 95 0.56 24.38 9.18
C GLU A 95 -0.18 24.78 7.90
N LEU A 96 0.57 25.21 6.87
CA LEU A 96 0.02 25.52 5.55
C LEU A 96 -0.52 24.27 4.86
N LEU A 97 0.16 23.12 4.96
CA LEU A 97 -0.35 21.85 4.43
C LEU A 97 -1.64 21.41 5.12
N ALA A 98 -1.74 21.59 6.44
CA ALA A 98 -2.92 21.21 7.21
C ALA A 98 -4.14 22.10 6.92
N THR A 99 -3.94 23.34 6.49
CA THR A 99 -5.01 24.34 6.32
C THR A 99 -5.27 24.77 4.88
N GLY A 100 -4.31 24.59 3.97
CA GLY A 100 -4.28 25.16 2.63
C GLY A 100 -5.15 24.44 1.59
N GLY A 101 -5.80 23.34 1.96
CA GLY A 101 -6.46 22.45 1.00
C GLY A 101 -5.44 21.70 0.15
N GLY A 102 -5.72 20.44 -0.19
CA GLY A 102 -4.87 19.70 -1.12
C GLY A 102 -4.83 20.38 -2.48
N GLU A 103 -3.75 20.17 -3.24
CA GLU A 103 -3.75 20.51 -4.67
C GLU A 103 -4.97 19.87 -5.34
N PRO A 104 -5.60 20.55 -6.32
CA PRO A 104 -6.69 19.96 -7.08
C PRO A 104 -6.22 18.62 -7.66
N LEU A 105 -7.07 17.60 -7.52
CA LEU A 105 -6.76 16.25 -7.97
C LEU A 105 -6.32 16.29 -9.44
N SER A 106 -5.06 15.93 -9.68
CA SER A 106 -4.49 15.82 -11.02
C SER A 106 -4.29 14.36 -11.38
N LEU A 107 -4.32 14.07 -12.68
CA LEU A 107 -4.08 12.72 -13.19
C LEU A 107 -2.69 12.21 -12.79
N ASP A 108 -1.66 13.05 -12.89
CA ASP A 108 -0.30 12.69 -12.50
C ASP A 108 -0.19 12.38 -11.01
N SER A 109 -0.80 13.20 -10.15
CA SER A 109 -0.81 12.98 -8.70
C SER A 109 -1.50 11.65 -8.35
N LEU A 110 -2.67 11.38 -8.94
CA LEU A 110 -3.42 10.14 -8.71
C LEU A 110 -2.65 8.88 -9.15
N LEU A 111 -1.99 8.92 -10.31
CA LEU A 111 -1.20 7.80 -10.83
C LEU A 111 0.09 7.57 -10.01
N ASN A 112 0.69 8.64 -9.50
CA ASN A 112 1.83 8.55 -8.59
C ASN A 112 1.43 7.94 -7.25
N ASP A 113 0.30 8.35 -6.67
CA ASP A 113 -0.25 7.77 -5.45
C ASP A 113 -0.57 6.27 -5.65
N LEU A 114 -1.17 5.88 -6.78
CA LEU A 114 -1.40 4.46 -7.11
C LEU A 114 -0.10 3.66 -7.14
N THR A 115 0.94 4.21 -7.76
CA THR A 115 2.26 3.58 -7.84
C THR A 115 2.88 3.40 -6.45
N LEU A 116 2.78 4.43 -5.62
CA LEU A 116 3.29 4.42 -4.27
C LEU A 116 2.58 3.38 -3.42
N ASP A 117 1.25 3.32 -3.48
CA ASP A 117 0.46 2.35 -2.72
C ASP A 117 0.82 0.91 -3.10
N VAL A 118 0.94 0.60 -4.40
CA VAL A 118 1.38 -0.73 -4.85
C VAL A 118 2.76 -1.07 -4.29
N LYS A 119 3.73 -0.15 -4.41
CA LYS A 119 5.09 -0.36 -3.88
C LYS A 119 5.09 -0.53 -2.37
N LEU A 120 4.32 0.26 -1.64
CA LEU A 120 4.22 0.20 -0.19
C LEU A 120 3.57 -1.11 0.27
N ALA A 121 2.51 -1.56 -0.41
CA ALA A 121 1.84 -2.81 -0.09
C ALA A 121 2.79 -4.02 -0.29
N VAL A 122 3.57 -4.02 -1.38
CA VAL A 122 4.61 -5.04 -1.61
C VAL A 122 5.74 -4.94 -0.58
N LEU A 123 6.18 -3.72 -0.24
CA LEU A 123 7.22 -3.49 0.78
C LEU A 123 6.80 -4.06 2.14
N VAL A 124 5.59 -3.75 2.59
CA VAL A 124 5.03 -4.25 3.86
C VAL A 124 4.99 -5.78 3.84
N ALA A 125 4.54 -6.38 2.73
CA ALA A 125 4.49 -7.83 2.58
C ALA A 125 5.89 -8.49 2.67
N ARG A 126 6.88 -7.95 1.94
CA ARG A 126 8.24 -8.48 1.90
C ARG A 126 8.99 -8.28 3.22
N LEU A 127 8.81 -7.12 3.88
CA LEU A 127 9.43 -6.85 5.18
C LEU A 127 8.77 -7.63 6.32
N GLY A 128 7.48 -7.94 6.22
CA GLY A 128 6.75 -8.72 7.22
C GLY A 128 7.41 -10.07 7.50
N HIS A 129 7.84 -10.79 6.46
CA HIS A 129 8.58 -12.05 6.62
C HIS A 129 9.95 -11.85 7.25
N ASN A 130 10.69 -10.82 6.83
CA ASN A 130 12.01 -10.53 7.41
C ASN A 130 11.92 -10.23 8.92
N GLY A 131 10.91 -9.47 9.35
CA GLY A 131 10.67 -9.21 10.76
C GLY A 131 10.43 -10.48 11.59
N ILE A 132 9.74 -11.47 11.01
CA ILE A 132 9.49 -12.77 11.65
C ILE A 132 10.79 -13.59 11.73
N LEU A 133 11.62 -13.60 10.68
CA LEU A 133 12.92 -14.25 10.71
C LEU A 133 13.82 -13.65 11.80
N GLN A 134 13.89 -12.32 11.90
CA GLN A 134 14.64 -11.65 12.97
C GLN A 134 14.13 -12.02 14.37
N LEU A 135 12.83 -12.23 14.53
CA LEU A 135 12.23 -12.65 15.80
C LEU A 135 12.65 -14.08 16.17
N ILE A 136 12.72 -14.98 15.19
CA ILE A 136 13.24 -16.35 15.36
C ILE A 136 14.74 -16.30 15.71
N ASP A 137 15.53 -15.54 14.96
CA ASP A 137 16.99 -15.42 15.17
C ASP A 137 17.33 -14.85 16.55
N ARG A 138 16.57 -13.84 17.02
CA ARG A 138 16.73 -13.27 18.36
C ARG A 138 16.50 -14.32 19.44
N ARG A 139 15.49 -15.18 19.29
CA ARG A 139 15.26 -16.29 20.21
C ARG A 139 16.41 -17.28 20.20
N ILE A 140 16.84 -17.74 19.02
CA ILE A 140 17.94 -18.71 18.88
C ILE A 140 19.21 -18.14 19.55
N SER A 141 19.52 -16.88 19.28
CA SER A 141 20.65 -16.18 19.88
C SER A 141 20.52 -16.03 21.40
N ALA A 142 19.31 -15.80 21.92
CA ALA A 142 19.06 -15.72 23.35
C ALA A 142 19.21 -17.09 24.04
N ALA A 143 18.68 -18.16 23.45
CA ALA A 143 18.83 -19.53 23.95
C ALA A 143 20.30 -19.98 23.96
N ALA A 144 21.05 -19.70 22.89
CA ALA A 144 22.49 -20.00 22.82
C ALA A 144 23.30 -19.26 23.90
N ARG A 145 22.97 -17.99 24.16
CA ARG A 145 23.57 -17.21 25.25
C ARG A 145 23.22 -17.78 26.61
N ALA A 146 21.95 -18.11 26.85
CA ALA A 146 21.50 -18.69 28.11
C ALA A 146 22.23 -20.01 28.41
N ALA A 147 22.36 -20.89 27.41
CA ALA A 147 23.13 -22.13 27.53
C ALA A 147 24.62 -21.89 27.87
N THR A 148 25.25 -20.90 27.22
CA THR A 148 26.67 -20.57 27.47
C THR A 148 26.87 -19.97 28.87
N ARG A 149 25.90 -19.21 29.37
CA ARG A 149 25.98 -18.50 30.66
C ARG A 149 25.31 -19.24 31.81
N GLN A 150 24.74 -20.42 31.58
CA GLN A 150 23.92 -21.17 32.55
C GLN A 150 22.75 -20.34 33.10
N GLU A 151 22.19 -19.47 32.26
CA GLU A 151 20.97 -18.70 32.56
C GLU A 151 19.73 -19.51 32.14
N ALA A 152 18.54 -19.10 32.61
CA ALA A 152 17.29 -19.70 32.16
C ALA A 152 17.06 -19.48 30.66
N GLU A 153 16.59 -20.52 29.96
CA GLU A 153 16.26 -20.42 28.54
C GLU A 153 15.05 -19.49 28.34
N PRO A 154 14.97 -18.73 27.22
CA PRO A 154 13.75 -17.98 26.90
C PRO A 154 12.53 -18.89 26.74
N GLY A 155 11.39 -18.51 27.33
CA GLY A 155 10.19 -19.35 27.31
C GLY A 155 9.66 -19.68 25.90
N PRO A 156 9.13 -20.90 25.65
CA PRO A 156 8.89 -21.48 24.32
C PRO A 156 7.83 -20.80 23.45
N HIS A 157 7.07 -19.84 24.00
CA HIS A 157 6.01 -19.15 23.29
C HIS A 157 6.36 -17.66 23.11
N LEU A 158 5.85 -17.07 22.03
CA LEU A 158 5.86 -15.63 21.80
C LEU A 158 4.52 -15.05 22.26
N ASP A 159 4.54 -14.00 23.09
CA ASP A 159 3.37 -13.17 23.36
C ASP A 159 3.14 -12.21 22.18
N LEU A 160 1.98 -12.31 21.53
CA LEU A 160 1.69 -11.54 20.31
C LEU A 160 1.47 -10.04 20.58
N LEU A 161 1.26 -9.62 21.84
CA LEU A 161 1.09 -8.21 22.20
C LEU A 161 2.40 -7.54 22.56
N THR A 162 3.22 -8.18 23.39
CA THR A 162 4.50 -7.60 23.85
C THR A 162 5.66 -7.95 22.92
N LEU A 163 5.50 -8.98 22.09
CA LEU A 163 6.56 -9.59 21.27
C LEU A 163 7.73 -10.14 22.11
N GLU A 164 7.45 -10.50 23.36
CA GLU A 164 8.41 -11.11 24.28
C GLU A 164 8.17 -12.61 24.44
N ALA A 165 9.23 -13.33 24.83
CA ALA A 165 9.14 -14.76 25.11
C ALA A 165 8.43 -15.02 26.44
N THR A 166 7.61 -16.06 26.50
CA THR A 166 6.85 -16.47 27.68
C THR A 166 6.76 -17.98 27.83
N GLU A 167 6.64 -18.44 29.07
CA GLU A 167 6.57 -19.86 29.40
C GLU A 167 5.21 -20.47 29.06
N ALA A 168 4.13 -19.80 29.46
CA ALA A 168 2.79 -20.39 29.44
C ALA A 168 2.05 -20.10 28.13
N PRO A 169 1.43 -21.13 27.51
CA PRO A 169 0.52 -20.92 26.40
C PRO A 169 -0.76 -20.21 26.88
N SER A 170 -1.32 -19.37 26.02
CA SER A 170 -2.56 -18.64 26.21
C SER A 170 -3.19 -18.28 24.86
N TYR A 171 -4.39 -17.69 24.89
CA TYR A 171 -5.08 -17.22 23.68
C TYR A 171 -4.33 -16.11 22.92
N ARG A 172 -3.32 -15.47 23.54
CA ARG A 172 -2.50 -14.39 22.96
C ARG A 172 -1.08 -14.81 22.61
N THR A 173 -0.75 -16.10 22.73
CA THR A 173 0.61 -16.59 22.48
C THR A 173 0.64 -17.57 21.33
N MET A 174 1.77 -17.63 20.63
CA MET A 174 2.05 -18.63 19.60
C MET A 174 3.36 -19.34 19.91
N SER A 175 3.44 -20.66 19.71
CA SER A 175 4.70 -21.39 19.89
C SER A 175 5.74 -20.93 18.86
N TYR A 176 6.99 -20.74 19.30
CA TYR A 176 8.09 -20.50 18.37
C TYR A 176 8.32 -21.65 17.38
N SER A 177 7.93 -22.89 17.73
CA SER A 177 7.97 -24.02 16.79
C SER A 177 7.03 -23.80 15.61
N ASP A 178 5.81 -23.31 15.88
CA ASP A 178 4.79 -23.11 14.86
C ASP A 178 5.12 -21.89 14.00
N ILE A 179 5.62 -20.82 14.63
CA ILE A 179 6.13 -19.63 13.91
C ILE A 179 7.25 -20.06 12.96
N ARG A 180 8.22 -20.85 13.45
CA ARG A 180 9.31 -21.35 12.62
C ARG A 180 8.79 -22.25 11.51
N ALA A 181 7.90 -23.19 11.78
CA ALA A 181 7.35 -24.08 10.75
C ALA A 181 6.65 -23.34 9.60
N MET A 182 6.08 -22.15 9.87
CA MET A 182 5.45 -21.31 8.85
C MET A 182 6.44 -20.38 8.14
N ALA A 183 7.45 -19.90 8.86
CA ALA A 183 8.43 -18.95 8.34
C ALA A 183 9.62 -19.61 7.62
N ASP A 184 9.87 -20.88 7.93
CA ASP A 184 10.92 -21.70 7.34
C ASP A 184 10.40 -22.29 6.02
N PRO A 185 11.10 -22.07 4.89
CA PRO A 185 10.77 -22.69 3.61
C PRO A 185 11.02 -24.21 3.56
N GLY A 186 11.56 -24.80 4.65
CA GLY A 186 11.90 -26.22 4.73
C GLY A 186 13.27 -26.53 4.13
N VAL A 187 14.14 -25.53 4.04
CA VAL A 187 15.47 -25.59 3.40
C VAL A 187 16.46 -24.92 4.34
N ALA A 188 17.38 -25.67 4.94
CA ALA A 188 18.38 -25.09 5.84
C ALA A 188 19.59 -26.01 6.08
N THR A 189 20.30 -26.37 5.02
CA THR A 189 21.76 -26.49 5.09
C THR A 189 22.42 -25.19 4.61
N ILE A 190 23.61 -24.87 5.15
CA ILE A 190 24.44 -23.74 4.67
C ILE A 190 24.69 -23.83 3.16
N GLU A 191 24.74 -25.06 2.64
CA GLU A 191 24.96 -25.40 1.24
C GLU A 191 23.79 -24.95 0.35
N GLU A 192 22.54 -25.19 0.76
CA GLU A 192 21.34 -24.74 0.03
C GLU A 192 21.20 -23.21 -0.01
N TYR A 193 21.59 -22.52 1.07
CA TYR A 193 21.63 -21.05 1.11
C TYR A 193 22.67 -20.47 0.15
N LEU A 194 23.87 -21.06 0.08
CA LEU A 194 24.95 -20.61 -0.82
C LEU A 194 24.64 -20.90 -2.30
N HIS A 195 23.77 -21.89 -2.59
CA HIS A 195 23.37 -22.25 -3.94
C HIS A 195 22.14 -21.52 -4.47
N GLY A 196 21.49 -20.67 -3.66
CA GLY A 196 20.35 -19.86 -4.09
C GLY A 196 19.11 -20.69 -4.39
N ASP A 197 18.72 -21.60 -3.48
CA ASP A 197 17.55 -22.46 -3.67
C ASP A 197 16.27 -21.63 -3.90
N PRO A 198 15.56 -21.81 -5.05
CA PRO A 198 14.27 -21.17 -5.33
C PRO A 198 13.21 -21.38 -4.24
N LYS A 199 13.28 -22.47 -3.49
CA LYS A 199 12.36 -22.75 -2.37
C LYS A 199 12.53 -21.79 -1.20
N ALA A 200 13.67 -21.11 -1.07
CA ALA A 200 13.88 -20.11 -0.02
C ALA A 200 12.85 -18.98 -0.05
N GLU A 201 12.26 -18.72 -1.23
CA GLU A 201 11.20 -17.72 -1.42
C GLU A 201 9.78 -18.27 -1.22
N GLN A 202 9.63 -19.53 -0.82
CA GLN A 202 8.33 -20.23 -0.75
C GLN A 202 7.90 -20.58 0.68
N ALA A 203 8.42 -19.86 1.69
CA ALA A 203 7.97 -20.02 3.07
C ALA A 203 6.43 -19.89 3.16
N PRO A 204 5.71 -20.84 3.79
CA PRO A 204 4.24 -20.86 3.82
C PRO A 204 3.60 -19.55 4.29
N ILE A 205 4.28 -18.83 5.20
CA ILE A 205 3.80 -17.56 5.74
C ILE A 205 3.69 -16.45 4.68
N LEU A 206 4.49 -16.50 3.61
CA LEU A 206 4.50 -15.50 2.55
C LEU A 206 3.18 -15.40 1.80
N LYS A 207 2.43 -16.51 1.74
CA LYS A 207 1.07 -16.55 1.18
C LYS A 207 0.13 -15.56 1.88
N TYR A 208 0.23 -15.41 3.20
CA TYR A 208 -0.63 -14.50 3.97
C TYR A 208 -0.32 -13.04 3.65
N PHE A 209 0.98 -12.70 3.56
CA PHE A 209 1.40 -11.36 3.14
C PHE A 209 0.95 -11.06 1.71
N ALA A 210 1.05 -12.04 0.82
CA ALA A 210 0.56 -11.93 -0.56
C ALA A 210 -0.95 -11.67 -0.62
N ALA A 211 -1.73 -12.47 0.11
CA ALA A 211 -3.17 -12.30 0.22
C ALA A 211 -3.57 -10.90 0.74
N GLN A 212 -2.86 -10.39 1.75
CA GLN A 212 -3.11 -9.08 2.34
C GLN A 212 -2.88 -7.95 1.33
N TRP A 213 -1.72 -7.91 0.68
CA TRP A 213 -1.42 -6.80 -0.24
C TRP A 213 -2.28 -6.85 -1.50
N VAL A 214 -2.53 -8.03 -2.08
CA VAL A 214 -3.40 -8.17 -3.26
C VAL A 214 -4.82 -7.73 -2.94
N THR A 215 -5.35 -8.13 -1.79
CA THR A 215 -6.69 -7.70 -1.35
C THR A 215 -6.75 -6.20 -1.13
N HIS A 216 -5.74 -5.62 -0.48
CA HIS A 216 -5.69 -4.19 -0.22
C HIS A 216 -5.66 -3.37 -1.52
N ILE A 217 -4.73 -3.69 -2.43
CA ILE A 217 -4.56 -2.94 -3.68
C ILE A 217 -5.76 -3.06 -4.62
N THR A 218 -6.37 -4.25 -4.71
CA THR A 218 -7.58 -4.41 -5.54
C THR A 218 -8.78 -3.67 -4.95
N THR A 219 -8.86 -3.54 -3.62
CA THR A 219 -9.89 -2.75 -2.95
C THR A 219 -9.67 -1.26 -3.22
N LEU A 220 -8.44 -0.75 -3.03
CA LEU A 220 -8.09 0.63 -3.36
C LEU A 220 -8.36 0.95 -4.84
N TRP A 221 -8.04 0.03 -5.73
CA TRP A 221 -8.36 0.18 -7.14
C TRP A 221 -9.87 0.39 -7.36
N ASP A 222 -10.70 -0.51 -6.85
CA ASP A 222 -12.14 -0.46 -7.09
C ASP A 222 -12.83 0.69 -6.37
N GLU A 223 -12.39 1.07 -5.16
CA GLU A 223 -13.07 2.03 -4.31
C GLU A 223 -12.53 3.47 -4.42
N HIS A 224 -11.25 3.63 -4.75
CA HIS A 224 -10.59 4.94 -4.76
C HIS A 224 -10.10 5.33 -6.17
N TYR A 225 -9.16 4.56 -6.73
CA TYR A 225 -8.48 4.96 -7.96
C TYR A 225 -9.36 4.93 -9.19
N ARG A 226 -10.16 3.88 -9.35
CA ARG A 226 -11.03 3.73 -10.53
C ARG A 226 -12.13 4.79 -10.59
N PRO A 227 -12.85 5.12 -9.50
CA PRO A 227 -13.77 6.27 -9.49
C PRO A 227 -13.08 7.62 -9.75
N ALA A 228 -11.93 7.87 -9.12
CA ALA A 228 -11.20 9.12 -9.28
C ALA A 228 -10.69 9.31 -10.72
N LEU A 229 -10.18 8.25 -11.36
CA LEU A 229 -9.81 8.27 -12.77
C LEU A 229 -11.01 8.57 -13.67
N ALA A 230 -12.18 8.03 -13.35
CA ALA A 230 -13.40 8.27 -14.12
C ALA A 230 -13.86 9.73 -14.04
N GLU A 231 -13.75 10.36 -12.86
CA GLU A 231 -14.01 11.79 -12.68
C GLU A 231 -13.06 12.65 -13.52
N LEU A 232 -11.76 12.37 -13.45
CA LEU A 232 -10.73 13.11 -14.21
C LEU A 232 -10.90 12.96 -15.72
N HIS A 233 -11.25 11.76 -16.19
CA HIS A 233 -11.52 11.48 -17.61
C HIS A 233 -12.93 11.84 -18.05
N ARG A 234 -13.81 12.26 -17.12
CA ARG A 234 -15.22 12.60 -17.36
C ARG A 234 -15.99 11.45 -18.03
N CYS A 235 -15.79 10.23 -17.54
CA CYS A 235 -16.46 9.02 -18.02
C CYS A 235 -17.09 8.25 -16.85
N GLU A 236 -17.78 7.16 -17.15
CA GLU A 236 -18.30 6.27 -16.11
C GLU A 236 -17.18 5.44 -15.49
N LYS A 237 -17.30 5.12 -14.20
CA LYS A 237 -16.36 4.23 -13.47
C LYS A 237 -16.09 2.92 -14.23
N ASN A 238 -17.14 2.37 -14.84
CA ASN A 238 -17.08 1.09 -15.54
C ASN A 238 -16.39 1.17 -16.91
N ASP A 239 -16.15 2.37 -17.43
CA ASP A 239 -15.37 2.59 -18.66
C ASP A 239 -13.86 2.55 -18.40
N ILE A 240 -13.43 2.86 -17.17
CA ILE A 240 -12.06 2.62 -16.72
C ILE A 240 -11.85 1.11 -16.57
N GLY A 241 -11.20 0.51 -17.55
CA GLY A 241 -10.78 -0.89 -17.55
C GLY A 241 -9.30 -1.03 -17.20
N SER A 242 -8.93 -2.14 -16.57
CA SER A 242 -7.54 -2.51 -16.35
C SER A 242 -7.38 -4.02 -16.40
N GLU A 243 -6.50 -4.51 -17.26
CA GLU A 243 -6.19 -5.94 -17.32
C GLU A 243 -5.34 -6.36 -16.11
N LEU A 244 -4.44 -5.49 -15.66
CA LEU A 244 -3.62 -5.74 -14.47
C LEU A 244 -4.49 -5.93 -13.22
N PHE A 245 -5.40 -4.99 -12.94
CA PHE A 245 -6.28 -5.11 -11.77
C PHE A 245 -7.33 -6.22 -11.93
N ALA A 246 -7.71 -6.57 -13.16
CA ALA A 246 -8.55 -7.74 -13.40
C ALA A 246 -7.80 -9.06 -13.07
N ASP A 247 -6.50 -9.14 -13.30
CA ASP A 247 -5.67 -10.28 -12.90
C ASP A 247 -5.49 -10.35 -11.39
N LEU A 248 -5.13 -9.22 -10.76
CA LEU A 248 -5.05 -9.12 -9.30
C LEU A 248 -6.37 -9.47 -8.62
N ASN A 249 -7.51 -9.09 -9.19
CA ASN A 249 -8.82 -9.46 -8.66
C ASN A 249 -9.09 -10.97 -8.73
N LYS A 250 -8.64 -11.66 -9.79
CA LYS A 250 -8.71 -13.14 -9.85
C LYS A 250 -7.83 -13.76 -8.77
N MET A 251 -6.61 -13.24 -8.57
CA MET A 251 -5.75 -13.67 -7.47
C MET A 251 -6.39 -13.46 -6.09
N ARG A 252 -7.00 -12.29 -5.86
CA ARG A 252 -7.75 -12.02 -4.61
C ARG A 252 -8.80 -13.09 -4.35
N GLN A 253 -9.57 -13.47 -5.37
CA GLN A 253 -10.61 -14.49 -5.21
C GLN A 253 -10.03 -15.82 -4.73
N ASP A 254 -8.89 -16.25 -5.29
CA ASP A 254 -8.26 -17.51 -4.88
C ASP A 254 -7.61 -17.40 -3.49
N TYR A 255 -7.02 -16.25 -3.13
CA TYR A 255 -6.55 -16.01 -1.76
C TYR A 255 -7.68 -16.08 -0.73
N VAL A 256 -8.81 -15.41 -0.99
CA VAL A 256 -9.93 -15.28 -0.04
C VAL A 256 -10.79 -16.52 0.00
N HIS A 257 -11.08 -17.14 -1.14
CA HIS A 257 -12.06 -18.23 -1.24
C HIS A 257 -11.45 -19.61 -1.47
N ASN A 258 -10.21 -19.69 -1.95
CA ASN A 258 -9.52 -20.96 -2.21
C ASN A 258 -8.25 -21.12 -1.35
N GLN A 259 -8.18 -20.41 -0.21
CA GLN A 259 -7.07 -20.48 0.75
C GLN A 259 -5.68 -20.20 0.15
N GLY A 260 -5.63 -19.43 -0.94
CA GLY A 260 -4.43 -19.15 -1.72
C GLY A 260 -3.89 -20.36 -2.49
N ILE A 261 -4.78 -21.26 -2.89
CA ILE A 261 -4.52 -22.27 -3.92
C ILE A 261 -5.07 -21.72 -5.24
N ALA A 262 -4.28 -21.73 -6.30
CA ALA A 262 -4.68 -21.23 -7.60
C ALA A 262 -5.80 -22.11 -8.20
N SER A 263 -6.90 -21.49 -8.61
CA SER A 263 -7.97 -22.16 -9.35
C SER A 263 -7.75 -22.09 -10.86
N SER A 264 -8.56 -22.81 -11.63
CA SER A 264 -8.61 -22.69 -13.10
C SER A 264 -8.81 -21.25 -13.62
N ARG A 265 -9.22 -20.28 -12.77
CA ARG A 265 -9.32 -18.86 -13.14
C ARG A 265 -7.96 -18.22 -13.43
N GLN A 266 -6.87 -18.70 -12.83
CA GLN A 266 -5.54 -18.13 -13.05
C GLN A 266 -5.08 -18.28 -14.51
N SER A 267 -5.51 -19.35 -15.19
CA SER A 267 -5.27 -19.54 -16.64
C SER A 267 -5.84 -18.43 -17.54
N LYS A 268 -6.75 -17.59 -17.00
CA LYS A 268 -7.38 -16.46 -17.70
C LYS A 268 -6.74 -15.13 -17.39
N ASN A 269 -5.64 -15.12 -16.62
CA ASN A 269 -4.84 -13.92 -16.48
C ASN A 269 -4.19 -13.57 -17.83
N LYS A 270 -4.03 -12.27 -18.08
CA LYS A 270 -3.48 -11.77 -19.34
C LYS A 270 -2.08 -11.22 -19.17
N ARG A 271 -1.85 -10.56 -18.03
CA ARG A 271 -0.60 -9.91 -17.65
C ARG A 271 0.11 -10.74 -16.59
N LEU A 272 -0.57 -11.11 -15.50
CA LEU A 272 0.04 -11.79 -14.35
C LEU A 272 -0.16 -13.32 -14.36
N ASN A 273 0.60 -14.00 -15.22
CA ASN A 273 0.57 -15.46 -15.38
C ASN A 273 1.56 -16.14 -14.43
N TRP A 274 1.37 -15.96 -13.12
CA TRP A 274 2.32 -16.43 -12.09
C TRP A 274 2.06 -17.86 -11.62
N PHE A 275 0.81 -18.32 -11.69
CA PHE A 275 0.39 -19.56 -11.06
C PHE A 275 -0.44 -20.41 -12.01
N GLU A 276 -0.23 -21.73 -11.96
CA GLU A 276 -1.05 -22.76 -12.58
C GLU A 276 -2.11 -23.30 -11.61
N GLU A 277 -3.12 -23.99 -12.13
CA GLU A 277 -4.16 -24.57 -11.27
C GLU A 277 -3.58 -25.61 -10.30
N GLY A 278 -3.86 -25.44 -9.00
CA GLY A 278 -3.34 -26.28 -7.93
C GLY A 278 -2.10 -25.71 -7.22
N ASP A 279 -1.47 -24.68 -7.78
CA ASP A 279 -0.30 -24.07 -7.15
C ASP A 279 -0.64 -23.39 -5.83
N GLN A 280 0.28 -23.50 -4.87
CA GLN A 280 0.27 -22.63 -3.70
C GLN A 280 0.74 -21.24 -4.12
N MET A 281 -0.14 -20.25 -3.98
CA MET A 281 0.11 -18.90 -4.47
C MET A 281 1.08 -18.15 -3.54
N ILE A 282 2.38 -18.33 -3.77
CA ILE A 282 3.46 -17.58 -3.12
C ILE A 282 4.27 -16.91 -4.22
N PRO A 283 4.14 -15.59 -4.42
CA PRO A 283 4.89 -14.88 -5.46
C PRO A 283 6.40 -14.88 -5.18
N THR A 284 7.17 -15.16 -6.21
CA THR A 284 8.64 -15.09 -6.23
C THR A 284 9.14 -13.66 -6.47
N SER A 285 10.44 -13.45 -6.34
CA SER A 285 11.07 -12.16 -6.69
C SER A 285 10.89 -11.81 -8.19
N GLU A 286 10.86 -12.81 -9.09
CA GLU A 286 10.57 -12.59 -10.51
C GLU A 286 9.13 -12.13 -10.74
N ASP A 287 8.17 -12.69 -9.99
CA ASP A 287 6.77 -12.26 -10.04
C ASP A 287 6.60 -10.79 -9.63
N TYR A 288 7.31 -10.36 -8.59
CA TYR A 288 7.30 -8.95 -8.15
C TYR A 288 7.97 -8.01 -9.16
N GLU A 289 9.07 -8.42 -9.79
CA GLU A 289 9.68 -7.63 -10.87
C GLU A 289 8.70 -7.45 -12.02
N LYS A 290 8.02 -8.54 -12.42
CA LYS A 290 6.96 -8.51 -13.42
C LYS A 290 5.81 -7.59 -12.99
N LEU A 291 5.35 -7.66 -11.73
CA LEU A 291 4.34 -6.73 -11.21
C LEU A 291 4.74 -5.28 -11.43
N PHE A 292 5.96 -4.89 -11.06
CA PHE A 292 6.41 -3.50 -11.21
C PHE A 292 6.51 -3.07 -12.67
N ALA A 293 6.97 -3.96 -13.56
CA ALA A 293 6.98 -3.71 -14.99
C ALA A 293 5.55 -3.52 -15.54
N GLU A 294 4.61 -4.38 -15.15
CA GLU A 294 3.20 -4.30 -15.59
C GLU A 294 2.49 -3.07 -15.03
N VAL A 295 2.72 -2.70 -13.77
CA VAL A 295 2.22 -1.45 -13.16
C VAL A 295 2.69 -0.27 -13.98
N ARG A 296 4.01 -0.16 -14.26
CA ARG A 296 4.56 0.94 -15.06
C ARG A 296 3.86 1.05 -16.42
N ALA A 297 3.65 -0.07 -17.11
CA ALA A 297 2.96 -0.08 -18.39
C ALA A 297 1.45 0.22 -18.27
N GLU A 298 0.79 -0.19 -17.18
CA GLU A 298 -0.61 0.16 -16.89
C GLU A 298 -0.79 1.66 -16.68
N LEU A 299 0.14 2.35 -16.00
CA LEU A 299 0.03 3.80 -15.80
C LEU A 299 -0.06 4.55 -17.14
N GLU A 300 0.75 4.18 -18.13
CA GLU A 300 0.72 4.78 -19.47
C GLU A 300 -0.60 4.53 -20.21
N PHE A 301 -1.27 3.41 -19.91
CA PHE A 301 -2.62 3.14 -20.41
C PHE A 301 -3.66 4.01 -19.68
N LEU A 302 -3.62 4.07 -18.35
CA LEU A 302 -4.56 4.84 -17.53
C LEU A 302 -4.45 6.36 -17.71
N ARG A 303 -3.32 6.86 -18.25
CA ARG A 303 -3.17 8.25 -18.68
C ARG A 303 -4.15 8.65 -19.78
N LYS A 304 -4.61 7.71 -20.59
CA LYS A 304 -5.48 7.97 -21.74
C LYS A 304 -6.93 7.78 -21.32
N ALA A 305 -7.77 8.73 -21.69
CA ALA A 305 -9.22 8.59 -21.50
C ALA A 305 -9.71 7.31 -22.19
N PRO A 306 -10.60 6.53 -21.54
CA PRO A 306 -11.09 5.30 -22.12
C PRO A 306 -11.89 5.60 -23.39
N THR A 307 -11.83 4.68 -24.36
CA THR A 307 -12.71 4.75 -25.52
C THR A 307 -14.14 4.46 -25.06
N PRO A 308 -15.13 5.31 -25.39
CA PRO A 308 -16.52 5.05 -25.03
C PRO A 308 -16.95 3.69 -25.56
N LYS A 309 -17.51 2.84 -24.68
CA LYS A 309 -18.03 1.55 -25.13
C LYS A 309 -19.21 1.78 -26.07
N THR A 310 -19.24 1.02 -27.16
CA THR A 310 -20.36 1.02 -28.13
C THR A 310 -21.66 0.51 -27.52
N THR A 311 -21.58 -0.24 -26.42
CA THR A 311 -22.72 -0.69 -25.63
C THR A 311 -22.64 -0.09 -24.23
N PRO A 312 -23.72 0.54 -23.72
CA PRO A 312 -23.73 1.11 -22.39
C PRO A 312 -23.55 0.02 -21.32
N ASN A 313 -22.84 0.38 -20.25
CA ASN A 313 -22.66 -0.53 -19.11
C ASN A 313 -24.03 -0.84 -18.49
N ARG A 314 -24.36 -2.13 -18.33
CA ARG A 314 -25.60 -2.57 -17.70
C ARG A 314 -25.35 -2.83 -16.22
N THR A 315 -26.21 -2.32 -15.35
CA THR A 315 -26.21 -2.64 -13.92
C THR A 315 -27.56 -3.22 -13.52
N ALA A 316 -27.57 -4.10 -12.53
CA ALA A 316 -28.82 -4.65 -11.99
C ALA A 316 -29.52 -3.60 -11.13
N ILE A 317 -30.79 -3.32 -11.44
CA ILE A 317 -31.65 -2.50 -10.58
C ILE A 317 -32.11 -3.38 -9.41
N LYS A 318 -31.67 -3.04 -8.19
CA LYS A 318 -32.08 -3.76 -6.97
C LYS A 318 -33.41 -3.20 -6.47
N GLY A 319 -34.40 -4.07 -6.31
CA GLY A 319 -35.71 -3.73 -5.77
C GLY A 319 -36.51 -4.97 -5.41
N THR A 320 -37.55 -4.80 -4.61
CA THR A 320 -38.52 -5.86 -4.32
C THR A 320 -39.86 -5.52 -4.95
N VAL A 321 -40.49 -6.52 -5.55
CA VAL A 321 -41.83 -6.41 -6.13
C VAL A 321 -42.65 -7.63 -5.74
N PRO A 322 -43.98 -7.52 -5.67
CA PRO A 322 -44.86 -8.67 -5.48
C PRO A 322 -44.59 -9.79 -6.52
N VAL A 323 -44.73 -11.05 -6.10
CA VAL A 323 -44.36 -12.23 -6.91
C VAL A 323 -45.27 -12.38 -8.13
N ASP A 324 -46.55 -12.09 -7.97
CA ASP A 324 -47.55 -12.00 -9.02
C ASP A 324 -47.17 -10.95 -10.07
N LEU A 325 -46.76 -9.74 -9.64
CA LEU A 325 -46.32 -8.68 -10.54
C LEU A 325 -45.06 -9.09 -11.33
N ARG A 326 -44.09 -9.74 -10.67
CA ARG A 326 -42.91 -10.28 -11.34
C ARG A 326 -43.28 -11.33 -12.38
N SER A 327 -44.24 -12.20 -12.07
CA SER A 327 -44.71 -13.24 -12.99
C SER A 327 -45.45 -12.63 -14.18
N MET A 328 -46.36 -11.68 -13.93
CA MET A 328 -47.06 -10.94 -14.97
C MET A 328 -46.08 -10.22 -15.89
N PHE A 329 -45.09 -9.52 -15.34
CA PHE A 329 -44.06 -8.85 -16.12
C PHE A 329 -43.33 -9.81 -17.07
N LYS A 330 -42.91 -10.99 -16.59
CA LYS A 330 -42.27 -12.01 -17.44
C LYS A 330 -43.19 -12.54 -18.54
N THR A 331 -44.45 -12.80 -18.22
CA THR A 331 -45.44 -13.28 -19.20
C THR A 331 -45.71 -12.22 -20.27
N THR A 332 -45.90 -10.96 -19.87
CA THR A 332 -46.13 -9.84 -20.79
C THR A 332 -44.91 -9.59 -21.68
N ALA A 333 -43.70 -9.62 -21.10
CA ALA A 333 -42.46 -9.50 -21.88
C ALA A 333 -42.35 -10.61 -22.94
N ALA A 334 -42.62 -11.86 -22.56
CA ALA A 334 -42.59 -12.99 -23.49
C ALA A 334 -43.66 -12.87 -24.58
N ALA A 335 -44.88 -12.43 -24.24
CA ALA A 335 -45.96 -12.20 -25.21
C ALA A 335 -45.62 -11.08 -26.21
N ALA A 336 -44.83 -10.08 -25.78
CA ALA A 336 -44.30 -9.02 -26.64
C ALA A 336 -43.05 -9.43 -27.44
N GLY A 337 -42.57 -10.68 -27.30
CA GLY A 337 -41.35 -11.15 -27.96
C GLY A 337 -40.06 -10.58 -27.38
N LEU A 338 -40.11 -9.98 -26.19
CA LEU A 338 -38.97 -9.35 -25.52
C LEU A 338 -38.36 -10.25 -24.45
N GLY A 339 -37.03 -10.26 -24.36
CA GLY A 339 -36.33 -10.82 -23.21
C GLY A 339 -36.53 -9.96 -21.96
N ALA A 340 -36.43 -10.56 -20.77
CA ALA A 340 -36.69 -9.87 -19.49
C ALA A 340 -35.88 -8.57 -19.30
N ASN A 341 -34.63 -8.53 -19.79
CA ASN A 341 -33.79 -7.34 -19.71
C ASN A 341 -34.25 -6.21 -20.65
N ALA A 342 -34.72 -6.54 -21.85
CA ALA A 342 -35.21 -5.56 -22.82
C ALA A 342 -36.55 -4.96 -22.36
N ALA A 343 -37.45 -5.81 -21.86
CA ALA A 343 -38.70 -5.33 -21.26
C ALA A 343 -38.46 -4.46 -20.00
N LEU A 344 -37.41 -4.76 -19.23
CA LEU A 344 -37.08 -3.97 -18.03
C LEU A 344 -36.53 -2.60 -18.43
N GLU A 345 -35.65 -2.56 -19.43
CA GLU A 345 -35.11 -1.34 -20.00
C GLU A 345 -36.22 -0.43 -20.54
N GLU A 346 -37.15 -0.99 -21.32
CA GLU A 346 -38.31 -0.25 -21.84
C GLU A 346 -39.21 0.28 -20.71
N ALA A 347 -39.52 -0.55 -19.71
CA ALA A 347 -40.36 -0.15 -18.58
C ALA A 347 -39.72 0.98 -17.75
N VAL A 348 -38.40 0.91 -17.50
CA VAL A 348 -37.67 1.94 -16.78
C VAL A 348 -37.61 3.24 -17.58
N GLN A 349 -37.35 3.15 -18.89
CA GLN A 349 -37.33 4.32 -19.78
C GLN A 349 -38.69 5.03 -19.78
N LEU A 350 -39.79 4.28 -19.96
CA LEU A 350 -41.15 4.80 -19.91
C LEU A 350 -41.46 5.48 -18.57
N TRP A 351 -41.07 4.85 -17.45
CA TRP A 351 -41.28 5.43 -16.14
C TRP A 351 -40.50 6.74 -15.94
N ILE A 352 -39.22 6.80 -16.32
CA ILE A 352 -38.40 8.02 -16.24
C ILE A 352 -39.01 9.13 -17.10
N SER A 353 -39.35 8.83 -18.36
CA SER A 353 -39.96 9.80 -19.27
C SER A 353 -41.29 10.34 -18.73
N SER A 354 -42.11 9.49 -18.08
CA SER A 354 -43.37 9.92 -17.46
C SER A 354 -43.18 10.89 -16.28
N LYS A 355 -42.00 10.92 -15.66
CA LYS A 355 -41.68 11.78 -14.50
C LYS A 355 -40.88 13.02 -14.82
N GLN A 356 -40.35 13.13 -16.03
CA GLN A 356 -39.67 14.33 -16.53
C GLN A 356 -40.61 15.24 -17.33
N ALA A 357 -41.78 14.74 -17.73
CA ALA A 357 -42.80 15.50 -18.46
C ALA A 357 -43.84 16.18 -17.53
N ASP A 358 -43.84 15.83 -16.25
CA ASP A 358 -44.52 16.52 -15.15
C ASP A 358 -43.52 17.48 -14.48
#